data_AF-A0A7C4TQ17-F1
#
_entry.id   AF-A0A7C4TQ17-F1
#
_cell.length_a   1.000
_cell.length_b   1.000
_cell.length_c   1.000
_cell.angle_alpha   90.00
_cell.angle_beta   90.00
_cell.angle_gamma   90.00
#
_symmetry.space_group_name_H-M   'P 1'
#
loop_
_entity.id
_entity.type
_entity.pdbx_description
1 polymer ?
#
loop_
_entity_poly.entity_id
_entity_poly.type
_entity_poly.pdbx_seq_one_letter_code
_entity_poly.pdbx_strand_id
1 'polypeptide(L)'
;MGETRGHGAKAARGRPAAAPSAKAAGEPPRYAPQRVVARRAGGDRPALYAALDLGTNNCRLLIARPTRRGFHVVDAFSRIIRLGEGVMTTGMLSEAAMARTMEALKVCAAKIARHRVSRSKLVATEACRIASNGPEFIARVRNELGLELDVLTCEEEAKLAVSGCASLIDPRADLALVFDIGGGSSELIWLDLARRTGHWQRSLAERLDAHACITAWTSVPAGVVTLAERHGGRHVSEASFEAMIAEVSSYLAPFEERHRFRERLARGNAHLLGTSGTVTTLAGILLGLERYDRRRVDGCWLAVGDVRRISYGLLRRSYEERVAEPCIGKERADLVLAGCAILEALLRMWPVRRLRVADRGLREGMLATLMAEDGHLLASGGNGSSLRPCGQRSLRR
;
A
#
# COMPACT_ATOMS: atom_id res chain seq x y z
N MET A 1 5.95 73.71 52.94
CA MET A 1 6.24 72.30 52.58
C MET A 1 7.56 72.26 51.82
N GLY A 2 8.69 72.03 52.51
CA GLY A 2 9.95 71.52 51.89
C GLY A 2 9.93 69.97 51.91
N GLU A 3 10.92 69.18 51.49
CA GLU A 3 12.32 69.31 51.03
C GLU A 3 12.74 67.97 50.34
N THR A 4 13.89 67.72 49.67
CA THR A 4 14.80 68.47 48.76
C THR A 4 15.61 67.43 47.93
N ARG A 5 16.38 67.89 46.91
CA ARG A 5 17.44 67.17 46.15
C ARG A 5 16.94 66.18 45.06
N GLY A 6 17.63 65.95 43.94
CA GLY A 6 18.79 66.67 43.35
C GLY A 6 19.90 65.74 42.79
N HIS A 7 20.35 66.01 41.55
CA HIS A 7 21.49 65.39 40.82
C HIS A 7 21.30 63.92 40.34
N GLY A 8 21.84 63.47 39.19
CA GLY A 8 22.52 64.20 38.09
C GLY A 8 23.18 63.28 37.03
N ALA A 9 23.63 63.89 35.92
CA ALA A 9 24.64 63.41 34.93
C ALA A 9 24.33 62.32 33.84
N LYS A 10 24.14 62.82 32.60
CA LYS A 10 24.79 62.47 31.31
C LYS A 10 25.25 61.02 30.99
N ALA A 11 24.72 60.46 29.89
CA ALA A 11 25.43 59.88 28.71
C ALA A 11 24.41 59.14 27.80
N ALA A 12 24.51 59.01 26.47
CA ALA A 12 25.29 59.69 25.43
C ALA A 12 24.48 59.65 24.11
N ARG A 13 24.73 60.57 23.16
CA ARG A 13 23.99 60.59 21.87
C ARG A 13 24.58 59.59 20.86
N GLY A 14 23.90 58.49 20.61
CA GLY A 14 24.11 57.64 19.43
C GLY A 14 23.16 58.02 18.29
N ARG A 15 23.67 58.25 17.08
CA ARG A 15 22.84 58.38 15.86
C ARG A 15 22.22 57.01 15.52
N PRO A 16 20.95 56.93 15.09
CA PRO A 16 20.42 55.70 14.52
C PRO A 16 21.10 55.43 13.17
N ALA A 17 21.67 54.23 13.02
CA ALA A 17 22.24 53.76 11.76
C ALA A 17 21.14 53.32 10.79
N ALA A 18 21.43 53.41 9.49
CA ALA A 18 20.46 53.14 8.43
C ALA A 18 19.95 51.68 8.43
N ALA A 19 18.66 51.51 8.12
CA ALA A 19 18.06 50.20 7.93
C ALA A 19 18.64 49.50 6.67
N PRO A 20 19.12 48.25 6.76
CA PRO A 20 19.51 47.49 5.58
C PRO A 20 18.27 46.96 4.84
N SER A 21 18.36 46.95 3.51
CA SER A 21 17.26 46.61 2.61
C SER A 21 16.83 45.14 2.68
N ALA A 22 15.53 44.91 2.47
CA ALA A 22 14.98 43.57 2.30
C ALA A 22 15.60 42.89 1.07
N LYS A 23 16.34 41.80 1.29
CA LYS A 23 16.77 40.89 0.21
C LYS A 23 15.67 39.89 -0.09
N ALA A 24 15.51 39.58 -1.37
CA ALA A 24 14.45 38.73 -1.90
C ALA A 24 14.43 37.32 -1.28
N ALA A 25 13.23 36.76 -1.14
CA ALA A 25 13.04 35.37 -0.76
C ALA A 25 13.63 34.44 -1.84
N GLY A 26 14.46 33.47 -1.43
CA GLY A 26 15.00 32.46 -2.32
C GLY A 26 13.96 31.40 -2.70
N GLU A 27 14.06 30.88 -3.92
CA GLU A 27 13.27 29.72 -4.38
C GLU A 27 13.44 28.51 -3.43
N PRO A 28 12.40 27.67 -3.25
CA PRO A 28 12.57 26.38 -2.60
C PRO A 28 13.52 25.48 -3.41
N PRO A 29 14.34 24.64 -2.76
CA PRO A 29 15.33 23.83 -3.46
C PRO A 29 14.65 22.82 -4.41
N ARG A 30 14.97 22.94 -5.70
CA ARG A 30 14.49 22.01 -6.74
C ARG A 30 15.10 20.63 -6.50
N TYR A 31 14.25 19.66 -6.19
CA TYR A 31 14.67 18.29 -5.88
C TYR A 31 15.20 17.60 -7.15
N ALA A 32 16.53 17.47 -7.26
CA ALA A 32 17.15 16.74 -8.36
C ALA A 32 17.03 15.22 -8.12
N PRO A 33 16.59 14.41 -9.10
CA PRO A 33 16.53 12.96 -8.94
C PRO A 33 17.94 12.40 -8.78
N GLN A 34 18.23 11.80 -7.63
CA GLN A 34 19.55 11.23 -7.36
C GLN A 34 19.81 10.02 -8.26
N ARG A 35 20.99 9.98 -8.89
CA ARG A 35 21.42 8.86 -9.74
C ARG A 35 21.59 7.59 -8.90
N VAL A 36 20.76 6.58 -9.18
CA VAL A 36 20.92 5.21 -8.67
C VAL A 36 22.31 4.69 -9.09
N VAL A 37 23.13 4.29 -8.11
CA VAL A 37 24.47 3.77 -8.36
C VAL A 37 24.40 2.32 -8.86
N ALA A 38 24.28 2.16 -10.18
CA ALA A 38 24.28 0.85 -10.84
C ALA A 38 25.68 0.19 -10.79
N ARG A 39 25.98 -0.46 -9.66
CA ARG A 39 27.21 -1.23 -9.49
C ARG A 39 27.09 -2.57 -10.25
N ARG A 40 27.50 -2.59 -11.52
CA ARG A 40 27.66 -3.83 -12.32
C ARG A 40 28.74 -4.72 -11.70
N ALA A 41 28.35 -5.56 -10.74
CA ALA A 41 29.17 -6.66 -10.26
C ALA A 41 29.11 -7.81 -11.27
N GLY A 42 30.26 -8.22 -11.80
CA GLY A 42 30.34 -9.43 -12.62
C GLY A 42 30.07 -10.67 -11.77
N GLY A 43 29.12 -11.50 -12.21
CA GLY A 43 28.77 -12.75 -11.54
C GLY A 43 27.53 -13.38 -12.18
N ASP A 44 27.62 -14.66 -12.52
CA ASP A 44 26.62 -15.42 -13.29
C ASP A 44 25.38 -15.83 -12.45
N ARG A 45 24.89 -14.92 -11.58
CA ARG A 45 23.71 -15.14 -10.75
C ARG A 45 22.60 -14.18 -11.17
N PRO A 46 21.35 -14.67 -11.34
CA PRO A 46 20.23 -13.81 -11.70
C PRO A 46 19.99 -12.76 -10.61
N ALA A 47 19.79 -11.50 -11.01
CA ALA A 47 19.56 -10.39 -10.10
C ALA A 47 18.38 -10.67 -9.16
N LEU A 48 18.56 -10.34 -7.88
CA LEU A 48 17.55 -10.50 -6.84
C LEU A 48 17.05 -9.13 -6.39
N TYR A 49 15.75 -9.03 -6.22
CA TYR A 49 15.05 -7.81 -5.86
C TYR A 49 14.32 -8.00 -4.54
N ALA A 50 14.34 -6.99 -3.69
CA ALA A 50 13.56 -6.97 -2.45
C ALA A 50 12.50 -5.88 -2.45
N ALA A 51 11.33 -6.21 -1.90
CA ALA A 51 10.27 -5.26 -1.60
C ALA A 51 9.85 -5.45 -0.13
N LEU A 52 10.11 -4.44 0.70
CA LEU A 52 9.69 -4.40 2.10
C LEU A 52 8.56 -3.39 2.27
N ASP A 53 7.51 -3.82 2.94
CA ASP A 53 6.30 -3.08 3.25
C ASP A 53 6.12 -3.06 4.77
N LEU A 54 6.25 -1.88 5.36
CA LEU A 54 6.05 -1.62 6.78
C LEU A 54 4.72 -0.87 6.98
N GLY A 55 3.63 -1.63 7.02
CA GLY A 55 2.30 -1.10 7.27
C GLY A 55 1.91 -1.04 8.75
N THR A 56 0.83 -0.32 9.04
CA THR A 56 0.23 -0.11 10.37
C THR A 56 0.08 -1.39 11.21
N ASN A 57 -0.27 -2.53 10.59
CA ASN A 57 -0.48 -3.80 11.29
C ASN A 57 0.66 -4.83 11.11
N ASN A 58 1.32 -4.86 9.95
CA ASN A 58 2.11 -6.01 9.50
C ASN A 58 3.40 -5.54 8.79
N CYS A 59 4.57 -6.06 9.18
CA CYS A 59 5.79 -5.93 8.39
C CYS A 59 5.87 -7.11 7.41
N ARG A 60 6.19 -6.83 6.14
CA ARG A 60 6.28 -7.84 5.08
C ARG A 60 7.51 -7.60 4.22
N LEU A 61 8.15 -8.69 3.79
CA LEU A 61 9.25 -8.68 2.83
C LEU A 61 8.99 -9.76 1.78
N LEU A 62 9.21 -9.42 0.51
CA LEU A 62 9.38 -10.37 -0.58
C LEU A 62 10.77 -10.19 -1.18
N ILE A 63 11.47 -11.30 -1.43
CA ILE A 63 12.67 -11.37 -2.24
C ILE A 63 12.36 -12.23 -3.46
N ALA A 64 12.61 -11.71 -4.65
CA ALA A 64 12.25 -12.37 -5.90
C ALA A 64 13.29 -12.17 -7.01
N ARG A 65 13.32 -13.10 -7.96
CA ARG A 65 14.09 -13.00 -9.22
C ARG A 65 13.15 -12.83 -10.41
N PRO A 66 13.52 -12.02 -11.43
CA PRO A 66 12.74 -11.93 -12.66
C PRO A 66 12.69 -13.27 -13.40
N THR A 67 11.66 -13.44 -14.22
CA THR A 67 11.44 -14.57 -15.13
C THR A 67 10.87 -14.04 -16.44
N ARG A 68 10.64 -14.89 -17.46
CA ARG A 68 9.99 -14.42 -18.71
C ARG A 68 8.52 -13.98 -18.56
N ARG A 69 7.81 -14.38 -17.50
CA ARG A 69 6.35 -14.20 -17.34
C ARG A 69 5.92 -13.52 -16.03
N GLY A 70 6.86 -12.96 -15.29
CA GLY A 70 6.66 -12.39 -13.96
C GLY A 70 7.94 -12.49 -13.15
N PHE A 71 7.83 -12.66 -11.84
CA PHE A 71 8.95 -13.01 -10.98
C PHE A 71 8.66 -14.31 -10.22
N HIS A 72 9.73 -14.95 -9.75
CA HIS A 72 9.65 -16.09 -8.85
C HIS A 72 10.10 -15.63 -7.46
N VAL A 73 9.23 -15.81 -6.46
CA VAL A 73 9.54 -15.51 -5.06
C VAL A 73 10.57 -16.53 -4.56
N VAL A 74 11.70 -16.03 -4.08
CA VAL A 74 12.84 -16.80 -3.57
C VAL A 74 12.82 -16.87 -2.05
N ASP A 75 12.35 -15.81 -1.39
CA ASP A 75 12.14 -15.78 0.05
C ASP A 75 11.01 -14.79 0.39
N ALA A 76 10.33 -15.03 1.50
CA ALA A 76 9.29 -14.18 2.02
C ALA A 76 9.39 -14.07 3.55
N PHE A 77 8.84 -12.99 4.09
CA PHE A 77 8.61 -12.82 5.51
C PHE A 77 7.33 -11.99 5.71
N SER A 78 6.59 -12.32 6.76
CA SER A 78 5.42 -11.59 7.20
C SER A 78 5.32 -11.76 8.71
N ARG A 79 5.16 -10.67 9.44
CA ARG A 79 4.93 -10.67 10.89
C ARG A 79 3.93 -9.59 11.25
N ILE A 80 2.94 -9.94 12.07
CA ILE A 80 2.05 -8.96 12.68
C ILE A 80 2.85 -8.24 13.77
N ILE A 81 2.89 -6.91 13.66
CA ILE A 81 3.69 -6.02 14.51
C ILE A 81 2.82 -5.03 15.29
N ARG A 82 1.63 -4.71 14.75
CA ARG A 82 0.72 -3.67 15.29
C ARG A 82 1.44 -2.36 15.59
N LEU A 83 2.17 -1.82 14.60
CA LEU A 83 2.94 -0.58 14.73
C LEU A 83 2.05 0.63 15.03
N GLY A 84 0.87 0.68 14.43
CA GLY A 84 -0.09 1.76 14.60
C GLY A 84 -1.04 1.62 15.78
N GLU A 85 -0.85 0.66 16.69
CA GLU A 85 -1.75 0.50 17.84
C GLU A 85 -1.71 1.75 18.74
N GLY A 86 -2.90 2.28 19.06
CA GLY A 86 -3.06 3.49 19.86
C GLY A 86 -2.66 4.81 19.20
N VAL A 87 -2.07 4.81 17.99
CA VAL A 87 -1.56 6.04 17.33
C VAL A 87 -2.67 7.06 17.09
N MET A 88 -3.88 6.61 16.78
CA MET A 88 -5.04 7.51 16.59
C MET A 88 -5.45 8.26 17.86
N THR A 89 -5.10 7.74 19.04
CA THR A 89 -5.43 8.35 20.34
C THR A 89 -4.26 9.13 20.92
N THR A 90 -3.02 8.64 20.73
CA THR A 90 -1.81 9.23 21.33
C THR A 90 -1.05 10.18 20.40
N GLY A 91 -1.26 10.08 19.09
CA GLY A 91 -0.45 10.75 18.07
C GLY A 91 0.97 10.19 17.93
N MET A 92 1.32 9.08 18.59
CA MET A 92 2.69 8.56 18.71
C MET A 92 2.76 7.04 18.59
N LEU A 93 3.82 6.53 17.94
CA LEU A 93 4.22 5.13 17.99
C LEU A 93 4.63 4.75 19.41
N SER A 94 4.08 3.66 19.95
CA SER A 94 4.47 3.20 21.30
C SER A 94 5.83 2.48 21.29
N GLU A 95 6.61 2.60 22.37
CA GLU A 95 7.89 1.89 22.50
C GLU A 95 7.76 0.37 22.33
N ALA A 96 6.68 -0.21 22.86
CA ALA A 96 6.39 -1.64 22.69
C ALA A 96 6.17 -2.02 21.21
N ALA A 97 5.42 -1.20 20.47
CA ALA A 97 5.18 -1.43 19.05
C ALA A 97 6.45 -1.21 18.20
N MET A 98 7.23 -0.17 18.50
CA MET A 98 8.53 0.08 17.87
C MET A 98 9.51 -1.06 18.13
N ALA A 99 9.63 -1.55 19.37
CA ALA A 99 10.52 -2.66 19.72
C ALA A 99 10.16 -3.96 18.97
N ARG A 100 8.88 -4.36 18.94
CA ARG A 100 8.41 -5.52 18.15
C ARG A 100 8.72 -5.36 16.65
N THR A 101 8.63 -4.12 16.15
CA THR A 101 8.89 -3.79 14.76
C THR A 101 10.39 -3.85 14.44
N MET A 102 11.26 -3.35 15.32
CA MET A 102 12.72 -3.50 15.17
C MET A 102 13.13 -4.97 15.09
N GLU A 103 12.54 -5.85 15.91
CA GLU A 103 12.79 -7.29 15.82
C GLU A 103 12.29 -7.93 14.50
N ALA A 104 11.19 -7.42 13.92
CA ALA A 104 10.74 -7.86 12.60
C ALA A 104 11.70 -7.37 11.49
N LEU A 105 12.14 -6.11 11.57
CA LEU A 105 13.03 -5.49 10.59
C LEU A 105 14.46 -6.08 10.64
N LYS A 106 14.96 -6.49 11.81
CA LYS A 106 16.22 -7.25 11.96
C LYS A 106 16.20 -8.53 11.11
N VAL A 107 15.09 -9.28 11.13
CA VAL A 107 14.92 -10.49 10.31
C VAL A 107 14.88 -10.14 8.81
N CYS A 108 14.23 -9.03 8.44
CA CYS A 108 14.22 -8.53 7.07
C CYS A 108 15.64 -8.15 6.58
N ALA A 109 16.39 -7.38 7.36
CA ALA A 109 17.77 -7.00 7.04
C ALA A 109 18.67 -8.23 6.85
N ALA A 110 18.60 -9.19 7.77
CA ALA A 110 19.34 -10.45 7.67
C ALA A 110 18.98 -11.26 6.41
N LYS A 111 17.71 -11.29 6.00
CA LYS A 111 17.26 -11.92 4.74
C LYS A 111 17.83 -11.19 3.52
N ILE A 112 17.72 -9.86 3.47
CA ILE A 112 18.22 -9.03 2.36
C ILE A 112 19.73 -9.22 2.18
N ALA A 113 20.50 -9.15 3.28
CA ALA A 113 21.95 -9.36 3.27
C ALA A 113 22.35 -10.77 2.85
N ARG A 114 21.73 -11.82 3.42
CA ARG A 114 22.01 -13.23 3.10
C ARG A 114 21.79 -13.54 1.61
N HIS A 115 20.74 -12.99 1.01
CA HIS A 115 20.42 -13.19 -0.40
C HIS A 115 21.25 -12.32 -1.36
N ARG A 116 22.03 -11.36 -0.85
CA ARG A 116 22.82 -10.41 -1.68
C ARG A 116 21.95 -9.71 -2.73
N VAL A 117 20.81 -9.20 -2.28
CA VAL A 117 19.83 -8.48 -3.10
C VAL A 117 20.52 -7.35 -3.89
N SER A 118 20.23 -7.28 -5.19
CA SER A 118 20.85 -6.34 -6.13
C SER A 118 20.21 -4.95 -6.08
N ARG A 119 18.88 -4.88 -5.95
CA ARG A 119 18.12 -3.65 -5.70
C ARG A 119 16.96 -3.91 -4.75
N SER A 120 16.67 -2.95 -3.88
CA SER A 120 15.54 -3.02 -2.96
C SER A 120 14.75 -1.72 -2.96
N LYS A 121 13.43 -1.81 -2.76
CA LYS A 121 12.62 -0.68 -2.31
C LYS A 121 11.94 -1.08 -1.01
N LEU A 122 12.11 -0.26 0.00
CA LEU A 122 11.64 -0.50 1.35
C LEU A 122 10.78 0.70 1.73
N VAL A 123 9.54 0.46 2.15
CA VAL A 123 8.57 1.53 2.39
C VAL A 123 7.92 1.39 3.75
N ALA A 124 7.53 2.53 4.32
CA ALA A 124 6.62 2.63 5.45
C ALA A 124 5.35 3.38 5.02
N THR A 125 4.20 2.96 5.55
CA THR A 125 2.91 3.57 5.20
C THR A 125 2.34 4.40 6.36
N GLU A 126 1.02 4.45 6.49
CA GLU A 126 0.29 5.41 7.31
C GLU A 126 0.81 5.60 8.75
N ALA A 127 1.07 4.53 9.50
CA ALA A 127 1.47 4.66 10.92
C ALA A 127 2.73 5.53 11.11
N CYS A 128 3.74 5.40 10.24
CA CYS A 128 4.94 6.24 10.29
C CYS A 128 4.72 7.65 9.70
N ARG A 129 3.68 7.83 8.87
CA ARG A 129 3.30 9.08 8.22
C ARG A 129 2.52 10.01 9.16
N ILE A 130 1.68 9.45 10.05
CA ILE A 130 0.80 10.23 10.94
C ILE A 130 1.36 10.43 12.36
N ALA A 131 2.24 9.54 12.83
CA ALA A 131 2.80 9.64 14.18
C ALA A 131 3.89 10.72 14.27
N SER A 132 3.85 11.54 15.32
CA SER A 132 4.81 12.65 15.50
C SER A 132 6.26 12.19 15.70
N ASN A 133 6.47 11.01 16.31
CA ASN A 133 7.77 10.33 16.43
C ASN A 133 8.07 9.37 15.26
N GLY A 134 7.23 9.35 14.21
CA GLY A 134 7.46 8.56 12.99
C GLY A 134 8.83 8.82 12.34
N PRO A 135 9.24 10.08 12.08
CA PRO A 135 10.54 10.40 11.49
C PRO A 135 11.73 9.93 12.34
N GLU A 136 11.63 10.01 13.66
CA GLU A 136 12.65 9.50 14.60
C GLU A 136 12.78 7.98 14.49
N PHE A 137 11.65 7.26 14.48
CA PHE A 137 11.64 5.82 14.31
C PHE A 137 12.25 5.37 12.97
N ILE A 138 11.96 6.07 11.87
CA ILE A 138 12.59 5.80 10.56
C ILE A 138 14.11 6.05 10.61
N ALA A 139 14.56 7.14 11.24
CA ALA A 139 15.98 7.41 11.43
C ALA A 139 16.67 6.31 12.27
N ARG A 140 16.00 5.83 13.33
CA ARG A 140 16.46 4.71 14.17
C ARG A 140 16.60 3.40 13.37
N VAL A 141 15.61 3.06 12.55
CA VAL A 141 15.66 1.88 11.64
C VAL A 141 16.85 1.95 10.70
N ARG A 142 17.12 3.11 10.08
CA ARG A 142 18.30 3.31 9.23
C ARG A 142 19.60 3.14 10.02
N ASN A 143 19.71 3.79 11.18
CA ASN A 143 20.94 3.84 11.95
C ASN A 143 21.31 2.49 12.59
N GLU A 144 20.33 1.73 13.11
CA GLU A 144 20.57 0.42 13.74
C GLU A 144 20.64 -0.74 12.74
N LEU A 145 19.86 -0.70 11.64
CA LEU A 145 19.65 -1.86 10.75
C LEU A 145 20.14 -1.65 9.31
N GLY A 146 20.58 -0.44 8.95
CA GLY A 146 20.98 -0.11 7.58
C GLY A 146 19.83 -0.16 6.56
N LEU A 147 18.57 -0.09 7.03
CA LEU A 147 17.38 -0.11 6.16
C LEU A 147 16.89 1.33 5.93
N GLU A 148 17.03 1.82 4.70
CA GLU A 148 16.47 3.10 4.27
C GLU A 148 14.99 2.88 3.87
N LEU A 149 14.07 3.40 4.69
CA LEU A 149 12.63 3.29 4.45
C LEU A 149 12.06 4.61 3.89
N ASP A 150 11.41 4.55 2.73
CA ASP A 150 10.64 5.66 2.19
C ASP A 150 9.25 5.71 2.86
N VAL A 151 8.85 6.84 3.44
CA VAL A 151 7.46 7.03 3.91
C VAL A 151 6.59 7.45 2.72
N LEU A 152 5.68 6.57 2.29
CA LEU A 152 4.85 6.83 1.10
C LEU A 152 3.75 7.84 1.36
N THR A 153 3.47 8.69 0.38
CA THR A 153 2.20 9.41 0.27
C THR A 153 1.06 8.45 -0.10
N CYS A 154 -0.18 8.84 0.22
CA CYS A 154 -1.36 8.04 -0.14
C CYS A 154 -1.50 7.85 -1.67
N GLU A 155 -1.01 8.79 -2.48
CA GLU A 155 -1.03 8.69 -3.94
C GLU A 155 -0.04 7.63 -4.47
N GLU A 156 1.16 7.56 -3.88
CA GLU A 156 2.15 6.53 -4.23
C GLU A 156 1.70 5.13 -3.81
N GLU A 157 1.09 5.03 -2.62
CA GLU A 157 0.46 3.82 -2.09
C GLU A 157 -0.64 3.31 -3.05
N ALA A 158 -1.55 4.21 -3.47
CA ALA A 158 -2.59 3.92 -4.45
C ALA A 158 -2.02 3.45 -5.82
N LYS A 159 -1.00 4.14 -6.36
CA LYS A 159 -0.33 3.75 -7.62
C LYS A 159 0.36 2.39 -7.51
N LEU A 160 1.03 2.10 -6.39
CA LEU A 160 1.69 0.81 -6.15
C LEU A 160 0.68 -0.33 -5.98
N ALA A 161 -0.46 -0.08 -5.31
CA ALA A 161 -1.56 -1.05 -5.20
C ALA A 161 -2.11 -1.44 -6.59
N VAL A 162 -2.40 -0.46 -7.45
CA VAL A 162 -2.79 -0.70 -8.85
C VAL A 162 -1.71 -1.49 -9.60
N SER A 163 -0.44 -1.07 -9.51
CA SER A 163 0.68 -1.78 -10.16
C SER A 163 0.78 -3.24 -9.73
N GLY A 164 0.62 -3.54 -8.44
CA GLY A 164 0.66 -4.91 -7.92
C GLY A 164 -0.50 -5.78 -8.39
N CYS A 165 -1.69 -5.18 -8.50
CA CYS A 165 -2.94 -5.88 -8.81
C CYS A 165 -3.25 -5.96 -10.32
N ALA A 166 -2.66 -5.10 -11.17
CA ALA A 166 -3.04 -4.89 -12.58
C ALA A 166 -3.34 -6.18 -13.35
N SER A 167 -2.46 -7.18 -13.26
CA SER A 167 -2.60 -8.50 -13.94
C SER A 167 -3.86 -9.32 -13.57
N LEU A 168 -4.61 -8.93 -12.55
CA LEU A 168 -5.87 -9.54 -12.11
C LEU A 168 -7.11 -8.72 -12.51
N ILE A 169 -6.96 -7.53 -13.08
CA ILE A 169 -8.07 -6.74 -13.61
C ILE A 169 -8.71 -7.50 -14.78
N ASP A 170 -10.05 -7.57 -14.81
CA ASP A 170 -10.75 -8.20 -15.94
C ASP A 170 -10.57 -7.33 -17.21
N PRO A 171 -10.01 -7.87 -18.30
CA PRO A 171 -9.90 -7.13 -19.56
C PRO A 171 -11.26 -6.79 -20.18
N ARG A 172 -12.36 -7.44 -19.75
CA ARG A 172 -13.73 -7.16 -20.23
C ARG A 172 -14.49 -6.14 -19.37
N ALA A 173 -13.89 -5.64 -18.30
CA ALA A 173 -14.50 -4.59 -17.50
C ALA A 173 -14.27 -3.21 -18.13
N ASP A 174 -15.30 -2.37 -18.10
CA ASP A 174 -15.30 -0.97 -18.55
C ASP A 174 -14.87 -0.02 -17.42
N LEU A 175 -15.06 -0.47 -16.17
CA LEU A 175 -14.75 0.26 -14.95
C LEU A 175 -14.20 -0.73 -13.91
N ALA A 176 -13.18 -0.35 -13.15
CA ALA A 176 -12.73 -1.15 -12.01
C ALA A 176 -12.44 -0.31 -10.77
N LEU A 177 -12.75 -0.89 -9.60
CA LEU A 177 -12.31 -0.39 -8.30
C LEU A 177 -11.27 -1.36 -7.77
N VAL A 178 -10.02 -0.90 -7.65
CA VAL A 178 -9.01 -1.55 -6.83
C VAL A 178 -9.13 -1.00 -5.43
N PHE A 179 -9.21 -1.87 -4.43
CA PHE A 179 -9.27 -1.44 -3.02
C PHE A 179 -8.30 -2.24 -2.14
N ASP A 180 -7.53 -1.54 -1.30
CA ASP A 180 -6.69 -2.12 -0.26
C ASP A 180 -7.33 -1.83 1.09
N ILE A 181 -7.65 -2.86 1.87
CA ILE A 181 -8.13 -2.70 3.25
C ILE A 181 -6.91 -2.83 4.17
N GLY A 182 -6.32 -1.69 4.46
CA GLY A 182 -5.09 -1.55 5.23
C GLY A 182 -5.28 -1.70 6.74
N GLY A 183 -4.19 -1.43 7.46
CA GLY A 183 -4.20 -1.47 8.92
C GLY A 183 -4.88 -0.26 9.55
N GLY A 184 -4.64 0.96 9.05
CA GLY A 184 -5.26 2.18 9.60
C GLY A 184 -5.94 3.08 8.58
N SER A 185 -5.55 3.00 7.30
CA SER A 185 -6.30 3.50 6.14
C SER A 185 -6.90 2.37 5.30
N SER A 186 -7.74 2.73 4.34
CA SER A 186 -8.12 1.89 3.20
C SER A 186 -8.09 2.69 1.90
N GLU A 187 -7.27 2.30 0.94
CA GLU A 187 -7.09 2.98 -0.35
C GLU A 187 -8.09 2.48 -1.38
N LEU A 188 -8.71 3.42 -2.11
CA LEU A 188 -9.70 3.17 -3.14
C LEU A 188 -9.26 3.83 -4.44
N ILE A 189 -9.14 3.06 -5.52
CA ILE A 189 -8.64 3.54 -6.82
C ILE A 189 -9.60 3.13 -7.94
N TRP A 190 -10.20 4.13 -8.59
CA TRP A 190 -11.11 3.94 -9.71
C TRP A 190 -10.39 4.07 -11.05
N LEU A 191 -10.49 2.99 -11.83
CA LEU A 191 -9.90 2.83 -13.16
C LEU A 191 -11.01 2.88 -14.21
N ASP A 192 -10.91 3.83 -15.15
CA ASP A 192 -11.78 3.93 -16.31
C ASP A 192 -11.14 3.17 -17.48
N LEU A 193 -11.59 1.93 -17.65
CA LEU A 193 -11.01 0.96 -18.54
C LEU A 193 -11.53 1.11 -19.98
N ALA A 194 -12.55 1.94 -20.20
CA ALA A 194 -12.96 2.38 -21.54
C ALA A 194 -11.94 3.33 -22.18
N ARG A 195 -11.06 3.97 -21.40
CA ARG A 195 -9.98 4.86 -21.89
C ARG A 195 -8.75 4.13 -22.45
N ARG A 196 -8.76 2.79 -22.46
CA ARG A 196 -7.62 1.97 -22.93
C ARG A 196 -7.33 2.21 -24.41
N THR A 197 -6.13 2.66 -24.72
CA THR A 197 -5.61 2.78 -26.09
C THR A 197 -4.78 1.54 -26.45
N GLY A 198 -5.40 0.53 -27.06
CA GLY A 198 -4.71 -0.66 -27.59
C GLY A 198 -5.26 -2.01 -27.10
N HIS A 199 -4.61 -3.10 -27.52
CA HIS A 199 -4.96 -4.46 -27.11
C HIS A 199 -4.17 -4.91 -25.86
N TRP A 200 -4.88 -5.49 -24.88
CA TRP A 200 -4.30 -6.04 -23.66
C TRP A 200 -3.32 -7.20 -23.95
N GLN A 201 -2.03 -6.91 -23.94
CA GLN A 201 -0.95 -7.88 -24.07
C GLN A 201 -0.26 -8.06 -22.71
N ARG A 202 -0.52 -9.21 -22.06
CA ARG A 202 -0.05 -9.59 -20.70
C ARG A 202 1.44 -9.32 -20.47
N SER A 203 1.79 -8.09 -20.09
CA SER A 203 3.16 -7.58 -20.11
C SER A 203 3.34 -6.45 -19.11
N LEU A 204 4.58 -6.01 -18.94
CA LEU A 204 4.93 -4.98 -17.96
C LEU A 204 4.41 -3.59 -18.36
N ALA A 205 4.14 -3.35 -19.66
CA ALA A 205 3.54 -2.12 -20.17
C ALA A 205 2.12 -1.87 -19.60
N GLU A 206 1.32 -2.93 -19.43
CA GLU A 206 -0.04 -2.84 -18.87
C GLU A 206 -0.08 -2.20 -17.47
N ARG A 207 1.03 -2.19 -16.72
CA ARG A 207 1.08 -1.55 -15.40
C ARG A 207 1.19 -0.02 -15.49
N LEU A 208 1.84 0.51 -16.53
CA LEU A 208 1.88 1.93 -16.81
C LEU A 208 0.56 2.38 -17.47
N ASP A 209 -0.01 1.55 -18.36
CA ASP A 209 -1.34 1.81 -18.93
C ASP A 209 -2.45 1.81 -17.86
N ALA A 210 -2.33 0.95 -16.84
CA ALA A 210 -3.24 0.95 -15.70
C ALA A 210 -3.17 2.27 -14.89
N HIS A 211 -1.99 2.91 -14.80
CA HIS A 211 -1.89 4.25 -14.18
C HIS A 211 -2.60 5.32 -15.03
N ALA A 212 -2.47 5.27 -16.36
CA ALA A 212 -3.19 6.16 -17.26
C ALA A 212 -4.72 5.98 -17.20
N CYS A 213 -5.21 4.82 -16.76
CA CYS A 213 -6.63 4.56 -16.53
C CYS A 213 -7.16 5.12 -15.19
N ILE A 214 -6.31 5.58 -14.26
CA ILE A 214 -6.75 6.13 -12.96
C ILE A 214 -7.56 7.41 -13.20
N THR A 215 -8.81 7.43 -12.75
CA THR A 215 -9.71 8.60 -12.86
C THR A 215 -10.05 9.26 -11.54
N ALA A 216 -10.02 8.51 -10.45
CA ALA A 216 -10.06 9.04 -9.09
C ALA A 216 -9.40 8.07 -8.13
N TRP A 217 -8.91 8.59 -7.02
CA TRP A 217 -8.48 7.80 -5.88
C TRP A 217 -8.82 8.53 -4.59
N THR A 218 -8.93 7.80 -3.49
CA THR A 218 -9.02 8.35 -2.14
C THR A 218 -8.40 7.36 -1.14
N SER A 219 -7.93 7.86 0.00
CA SER A 219 -7.51 7.05 1.14
C SER A 219 -8.49 7.35 2.28
N VAL A 220 -9.26 6.34 2.67
CA VAL A 220 -10.24 6.43 3.75
C VAL A 220 -9.50 6.29 5.08
N PRO A 221 -9.69 7.17 6.07
CA PRO A 221 -9.04 7.10 7.40
C PRO A 221 -9.67 6.03 8.32
N ALA A 222 -9.95 4.87 7.74
CA ALA A 222 -10.47 3.68 8.42
C ALA A 222 -9.83 2.43 7.81
N GLY A 223 -9.00 1.78 8.62
CA GLY A 223 -8.43 0.46 8.37
C GLY A 223 -8.80 -0.47 9.52
N VAL A 224 -8.41 -1.74 9.44
CA VAL A 224 -8.93 -2.76 10.37
C VAL A 224 -8.52 -2.54 11.83
N VAL A 225 -7.38 -1.90 12.09
CA VAL A 225 -6.90 -1.56 13.45
C VAL A 225 -7.63 -0.32 13.96
N THR A 226 -7.60 0.78 13.20
CA THR A 226 -8.15 2.07 13.65
C THR A 226 -9.66 2.03 13.85
N LEU A 227 -10.38 1.24 13.05
CA LEU A 227 -11.82 1.02 13.22
C LEU A 227 -12.12 0.02 14.36
N ALA A 228 -11.31 -1.03 14.55
CA ALA A 228 -11.47 -1.96 15.67
C ALA A 228 -11.18 -1.30 17.03
N GLU A 229 -10.21 -0.39 17.12
CA GLU A 229 -9.92 0.38 18.34
C GLU A 229 -11.09 1.28 18.73
N ARG A 230 -11.74 1.95 17.76
CA ARG A 230 -12.92 2.80 18.00
C ARG A 230 -14.16 2.01 18.41
N HIS A 231 -14.32 0.77 17.92
CA HIS A 231 -15.54 -0.04 18.09
C HIS A 231 -15.30 -1.35 18.87
N GLY A 232 -14.25 -1.41 19.69
CA GLY A 232 -13.97 -2.49 20.65
C GLY A 232 -13.34 -3.78 20.08
N GLY A 233 -13.61 -4.15 18.82
CA GLY A 233 -12.91 -5.20 18.05
C GLY A 233 -13.12 -6.66 18.51
N ARG A 234 -12.87 -6.97 19.79
CA ARG A 234 -13.14 -8.28 20.40
C ARG A 234 -14.63 -8.51 20.60
N HIS A 235 -15.33 -7.53 21.18
CA HIS A 235 -16.75 -7.59 21.45
C HIS A 235 -17.48 -6.64 20.50
N VAL A 236 -18.02 -7.20 19.42
CA VAL A 236 -18.74 -6.46 18.38
C VAL A 236 -20.17 -6.98 18.34
N SER A 237 -21.14 -6.13 18.67
CA SER A 237 -22.56 -6.41 18.50
C SER A 237 -23.01 -6.07 17.08
N GLU A 238 -24.21 -6.51 16.67
CA GLU A 238 -24.79 -6.10 15.38
C GLU A 238 -24.92 -4.56 15.28
N ALA A 239 -25.27 -3.88 16.38
CA ALA A 239 -25.34 -2.42 16.43
C ALA A 239 -23.96 -1.75 16.24
N SER A 240 -22.90 -2.29 16.85
CA SER A 240 -21.53 -1.80 16.67
C SER A 240 -21.01 -2.08 15.25
N PHE A 241 -21.36 -3.23 14.66
CA PHE A 241 -21.02 -3.57 13.28
C PHE A 241 -21.68 -2.63 12.27
N GLU A 242 -22.97 -2.32 12.44
CA GLU A 242 -23.66 -1.35 11.60
C GLU A 242 -23.16 0.09 11.86
N ALA A 243 -22.73 0.43 13.09
CA ALA A 243 -22.07 1.71 13.37
C ALA A 243 -20.71 1.84 12.66
N MET A 244 -19.90 0.77 12.62
CA MET A 244 -18.67 0.71 11.81
C MET A 244 -18.96 0.92 10.31
N ILE A 245 -20.02 0.27 9.79
CA ILE A 245 -20.44 0.44 8.39
C ILE A 245 -20.87 1.90 8.12
N ALA A 246 -21.64 2.51 9.04
CA ALA A 246 -22.09 3.88 8.91
C ALA A 246 -20.93 4.89 8.95
N GLU A 247 -19.96 4.70 9.85
CA GLU A 247 -18.73 5.52 9.92
C GLU A 247 -17.97 5.47 8.59
N VAL A 248 -17.65 4.27 8.09
CA VAL A 248 -16.96 4.11 6.80
C VAL A 248 -17.78 4.74 5.66
N SER A 249 -19.10 4.50 5.62
CA SER A 249 -19.99 5.06 4.61
C SER A 249 -19.99 6.60 4.60
N SER A 250 -19.80 7.25 5.76
CA SER A 250 -19.70 8.71 5.87
C SER A 250 -18.44 9.26 5.18
N TYR A 251 -17.32 8.54 5.24
CA TYR A 251 -16.09 8.90 4.50
C TYR A 251 -16.22 8.64 2.99
N LEU A 252 -17.01 7.64 2.58
CA LEU A 252 -17.23 7.32 1.17
C LEU A 252 -18.18 8.31 0.48
N ALA A 253 -19.16 8.86 1.20
CA ALA A 253 -20.24 9.65 0.61
C ALA A 253 -19.77 10.90 -0.18
N PRO A 254 -18.85 11.75 0.29
CA PRO A 254 -18.37 12.91 -0.49
C PRO A 254 -17.62 12.49 -1.76
N PHE A 255 -16.94 11.35 -1.74
CA PHE A 255 -16.21 10.83 -2.89
C PHE A 255 -17.17 10.26 -3.94
N GLU A 256 -18.22 9.54 -3.52
CA GLU A 256 -19.28 9.10 -4.43
C GLU A 256 -20.10 10.27 -4.98
N GLU A 257 -20.46 11.26 -4.17
CA GLU A 257 -21.19 12.46 -4.64
C GLU A 257 -20.42 13.20 -5.76
N ARG A 258 -19.11 13.36 -5.58
CA ARG A 258 -18.22 14.02 -6.54
C ARG A 258 -18.08 13.26 -7.87
N HIS A 259 -18.04 11.93 -7.84
CA HIS A 259 -17.64 11.12 -9.00
C HIS A 259 -18.73 10.22 -9.59
N ARG A 260 -19.82 9.99 -8.85
CA ARG A 260 -21.01 9.23 -9.23
C ARG A 260 -20.71 7.83 -9.80
N PHE A 261 -19.79 7.11 -9.17
CA PHE A 261 -19.37 5.80 -9.65
C PHE A 261 -20.50 4.77 -9.60
N ARG A 262 -21.46 4.89 -8.67
CA ARG A 262 -22.65 4.04 -8.60
C ARG A 262 -23.54 4.15 -9.84
N GLU A 263 -23.68 5.35 -10.41
CA GLU A 263 -24.38 5.51 -11.70
C GLU A 263 -23.63 4.85 -12.86
N ARG A 264 -22.29 4.93 -12.85
CA ARG A 264 -21.44 4.32 -13.89
C ARG A 264 -21.46 2.79 -13.81
N LEU A 265 -21.39 2.24 -12.59
CA LEU A 265 -21.56 0.82 -12.27
C LEU A 265 -22.86 0.23 -12.84
N ALA A 266 -23.96 0.97 -12.75
CA ALA A 266 -25.26 0.53 -13.25
C ALA A 266 -25.35 0.47 -14.78
N ARG A 267 -24.40 1.08 -15.52
CA ARG A 267 -24.42 1.21 -16.99
C ARG A 267 -23.41 0.32 -17.73
N GLY A 268 -22.48 -0.34 -17.03
CA GLY A 268 -21.38 -1.09 -17.67
C GLY A 268 -20.82 -2.22 -16.82
N ASN A 269 -19.82 -2.94 -17.35
CA ASN A 269 -19.20 -4.06 -16.66
C ASN A 269 -18.18 -3.55 -15.63
N ALA A 270 -18.59 -3.50 -14.37
CA ALA A 270 -17.71 -3.14 -13.26
C ALA A 270 -16.96 -4.34 -12.67
N HIS A 271 -15.69 -4.13 -12.30
CA HIS A 271 -14.86 -5.12 -11.61
C HIS A 271 -14.29 -4.58 -10.31
N LEU A 272 -14.70 -5.16 -9.18
CA LEU A 272 -14.12 -4.89 -7.86
C LEU A 272 -12.99 -5.88 -7.57
N LEU A 273 -11.79 -5.36 -7.30
CA LEU A 273 -10.56 -6.10 -7.04
C LEU A 273 -10.01 -5.69 -5.67
N GLY A 274 -10.26 -6.53 -4.67
CA GLY A 274 -9.79 -6.29 -3.30
C GLY A 274 -8.42 -6.91 -3.04
N THR A 275 -7.60 -6.27 -2.22
CA THR A 275 -6.34 -6.81 -1.71
C THR A 275 -6.23 -6.74 -0.18
N SER A 276 -5.10 -7.20 0.35
CA SER A 276 -4.74 -7.28 1.77
C SER A 276 -5.58 -8.25 2.61
N GLY A 277 -5.43 -8.18 3.94
CA GLY A 277 -5.76 -9.24 4.88
C GLY A 277 -7.24 -9.62 4.93
N THR A 278 -8.15 -8.66 4.79
CA THR A 278 -9.59 -8.88 4.93
C THR A 278 -10.12 -9.84 3.87
N VAL A 279 -9.97 -9.49 2.60
CA VAL A 279 -10.53 -10.28 1.48
C VAL A 279 -9.80 -11.61 1.28
N THR A 280 -8.50 -11.67 1.57
CA THR A 280 -7.72 -12.92 1.55
C THR A 280 -8.11 -13.87 2.67
N THR A 281 -8.48 -13.35 3.85
CA THR A 281 -9.02 -14.16 4.96
C THR A 281 -10.41 -14.70 4.62
N LEU A 282 -11.32 -13.85 4.12
CA LEU A 282 -12.67 -14.26 3.71
C LEU A 282 -12.64 -15.32 2.59
N ALA A 283 -11.71 -15.21 1.64
CA ALA A 283 -11.46 -16.23 0.63
C ALA A 283 -10.98 -17.55 1.23
N GLY A 284 -10.07 -17.52 2.21
CA GLY A 284 -9.60 -18.71 2.91
C GLY A 284 -10.73 -19.46 3.63
N ILE A 285 -11.64 -18.72 4.28
CA ILE A 285 -12.84 -19.28 4.93
C ILE A 285 -13.80 -19.87 3.88
N LEU A 286 -14.08 -19.16 2.78
CA LEU A 286 -14.95 -19.66 1.71
C LEU A 286 -14.42 -20.95 1.08
N LEU A 287 -13.09 -21.05 0.93
CA LEU A 287 -12.41 -22.20 0.33
C LEU A 287 -12.19 -23.37 1.32
N GLY A 288 -12.63 -23.22 2.57
CA GLY A 288 -12.49 -24.24 3.63
C GLY A 288 -11.03 -24.60 3.92
N LEU A 289 -10.13 -23.62 3.97
CA LEU A 289 -8.71 -23.89 4.14
C LEU A 289 -8.34 -24.13 5.62
N GLU A 290 -7.79 -25.31 5.93
CA GLU A 290 -7.16 -25.63 7.23
C GLU A 290 -5.97 -24.72 7.57
N ARG A 291 -5.39 -24.08 6.55
CA ARG A 291 -4.30 -23.09 6.66
C ARG A 291 -4.27 -22.22 5.42
N TYR A 292 -3.86 -20.96 5.58
CA TYR A 292 -3.76 -20.03 4.47
C TYR A 292 -2.86 -20.54 3.33
N ASP A 293 -3.42 -20.73 2.13
CA ASP A 293 -2.68 -21.05 0.89
C ASP A 293 -2.94 -19.99 -0.18
N ARG A 294 -1.97 -19.09 -0.33
CA ARG A 294 -1.91 -18.07 -1.38
C ARG A 294 -2.26 -18.59 -2.78
N ARG A 295 -1.85 -19.82 -3.13
CA ARG A 295 -2.06 -20.37 -4.49
C ARG A 295 -3.53 -20.66 -4.78
N ARG A 296 -4.35 -20.85 -3.73
CA ARG A 296 -5.81 -21.03 -3.82
C ARG A 296 -6.57 -19.72 -3.69
N VAL A 297 -6.01 -18.75 -2.96
CA VAL A 297 -6.64 -17.44 -2.68
C VAL A 297 -6.38 -16.40 -3.78
N ASP A 298 -5.16 -16.32 -4.30
CA ASP A 298 -4.76 -15.27 -5.25
C ASP A 298 -5.50 -15.39 -6.60
N GLY A 299 -6.21 -14.33 -6.98
CA GLY A 299 -6.99 -14.25 -8.21
C GLY A 299 -8.34 -14.97 -8.17
N CYS A 300 -8.77 -15.51 -7.03
CA CYS A 300 -10.09 -16.15 -6.87
C CYS A 300 -11.24 -15.12 -6.91
N TRP A 301 -12.46 -15.61 -7.18
CA TRP A 301 -13.68 -14.80 -7.21
C TRP A 301 -14.57 -15.15 -6.01
N LEU A 302 -15.06 -14.13 -5.31
CA LEU A 302 -16.03 -14.27 -4.21
C LEU A 302 -17.38 -13.69 -4.66
N ALA A 303 -18.46 -14.45 -4.55
CA ALA A 303 -19.80 -13.90 -4.71
C ALA A 303 -20.14 -13.01 -3.50
N VAL A 304 -20.83 -11.89 -3.71
CA VAL A 304 -21.17 -10.96 -2.62
C VAL A 304 -22.11 -11.59 -1.59
N GLY A 305 -22.95 -12.55 -2.01
CA GLY A 305 -23.76 -13.37 -1.09
C GLY A 305 -22.91 -14.21 -0.14
N ASP A 306 -21.82 -14.81 -0.63
CA ASP A 306 -20.89 -15.58 0.21
C ASP A 306 -20.07 -14.70 1.15
N VAL A 307 -19.59 -13.55 0.66
CA VAL A 307 -18.92 -12.53 1.49
C VAL A 307 -19.81 -12.15 2.67
N ARG A 308 -21.08 -11.79 2.41
CA ARG A 308 -22.05 -11.45 3.46
C ARG A 308 -22.34 -12.61 4.40
N ARG A 309 -22.59 -13.80 3.86
CA ARG A 309 -22.84 -15.02 4.65
C ARG A 309 -21.69 -15.31 5.62
N ILE A 310 -20.44 -15.13 5.20
CA ILE A 310 -19.26 -15.28 6.06
C ILE A 310 -19.16 -14.14 7.06
N SER A 311 -19.24 -12.87 6.64
CA SER A 311 -19.16 -11.70 7.53
C SER A 311 -20.18 -11.74 8.66
N TYR A 312 -21.47 -11.94 8.35
CA TYR A 312 -22.54 -12.05 9.35
C TYR A 312 -22.48 -13.37 10.14
N GLY A 313 -21.87 -14.43 9.58
CA GLY A 313 -21.56 -15.66 10.31
C GLY A 313 -20.47 -15.45 11.38
N LEU A 314 -19.41 -14.70 11.05
CA LEU A 314 -18.35 -14.32 11.99
C LEU A 314 -18.84 -13.36 13.08
N LEU A 315 -19.79 -12.48 12.75
CA LEU A 315 -20.41 -11.55 13.70
C LEU A 315 -21.17 -12.27 14.83
N ARG A 316 -21.75 -13.43 14.53
CA ARG A 316 -22.47 -14.28 15.49
C ARG A 316 -21.57 -15.21 16.31
N ARG A 317 -20.28 -15.29 15.98
CA ARG A 317 -19.30 -16.10 16.69
C ARG A 317 -18.63 -15.32 17.83
N SER A 318 -18.31 -16.00 18.92
CA SER A 318 -17.50 -15.45 20.02
C SER A 318 -16.10 -15.06 19.54
N TYR A 319 -15.36 -14.31 20.38
CA TYR A 319 -13.96 -14.00 20.08
C TYR A 319 -13.14 -15.29 19.94
N GLU A 320 -13.33 -16.25 20.85
CA GLU A 320 -12.66 -17.54 20.91
C GLU A 320 -12.95 -18.40 19.67
N GLU A 321 -14.21 -18.41 19.20
CA GLU A 321 -14.59 -19.08 17.95
C GLU A 321 -13.96 -18.40 16.71
N ARG A 322 -13.80 -17.08 16.72
CA ARG A 322 -13.03 -16.37 15.67
C ARG A 322 -11.53 -16.61 15.78
N VAL A 323 -10.98 -16.86 16.98
CA VAL A 323 -9.57 -17.27 17.18
C VAL A 323 -9.35 -18.69 16.65
N ALA A 324 -10.34 -19.59 16.82
CA ALA A 324 -10.28 -20.99 16.37
C ALA A 324 -10.46 -21.18 14.86
N GLU A 325 -11.04 -20.21 14.15
CA GLU A 325 -11.18 -20.23 12.68
C GLU A 325 -9.80 -20.27 12.00
N PRO A 326 -9.43 -21.35 11.25
CA PRO A 326 -8.05 -21.59 10.80
C PRO A 326 -7.44 -20.49 9.93
N CYS A 327 -8.26 -19.72 9.21
CA CYS A 327 -7.78 -18.61 8.37
C CYS A 327 -7.68 -17.26 9.10
N ILE A 328 -8.20 -17.14 10.33
CA ILE A 328 -8.18 -15.90 11.13
C ILE A 328 -7.06 -15.95 12.17
N GLY A 329 -7.13 -16.89 13.11
CA GLY A 329 -6.18 -17.02 14.21
C GLY A 329 -6.19 -15.85 15.23
N LYS A 330 -5.45 -16.03 16.33
CA LYS A 330 -5.43 -15.09 17.47
C LYS A 330 -5.05 -13.65 17.08
N GLU A 331 -4.11 -13.48 16.16
CA GLU A 331 -3.55 -12.17 15.79
C GLU A 331 -4.51 -11.30 14.95
N ARG A 332 -5.62 -11.86 14.44
CA ARG A 332 -6.61 -11.15 13.60
C ARG A 332 -8.06 -11.22 14.10
N ALA A 333 -8.38 -12.06 15.09
CA ALA A 333 -9.76 -12.30 15.55
C ALA A 333 -10.47 -11.06 16.14
N ASP A 334 -9.70 -10.07 16.57
CA ASP A 334 -10.12 -8.74 17.04
C ASP A 334 -10.24 -7.69 15.93
N LEU A 335 -9.69 -7.97 14.74
CA LEU A 335 -9.65 -7.05 13.59
C LEU A 335 -10.58 -7.48 12.44
N VAL A 336 -10.91 -8.77 12.36
CA VAL A 336 -11.62 -9.36 11.22
C VAL A 336 -13.00 -8.73 10.97
N LEU A 337 -13.75 -8.39 12.03
CA LEU A 337 -15.07 -7.78 11.89
C LEU A 337 -14.99 -6.32 11.43
N ALA A 338 -13.98 -5.54 11.85
CA ALA A 338 -13.74 -4.21 11.31
C ALA A 338 -13.43 -4.27 9.80
N GLY A 339 -12.63 -5.25 9.36
CA GLY A 339 -12.43 -5.52 7.93
C GLY A 339 -13.73 -5.88 7.20
N CYS A 340 -14.58 -6.72 7.79
CA CYS A 340 -15.88 -7.07 7.24
C CYS A 340 -16.82 -5.85 7.13
N ALA A 341 -16.80 -4.94 8.10
CA ALA A 341 -17.59 -3.71 8.09
C ALA A 341 -17.12 -2.73 6.99
N ILE A 342 -15.81 -2.54 6.83
CA ILE A 342 -15.25 -1.74 5.72
C ILE A 342 -15.70 -2.33 4.38
N LEU A 343 -15.55 -3.64 4.19
CA LEU A 343 -15.96 -4.31 2.95
C LEU A 343 -17.47 -4.21 2.69
N GLU A 344 -18.31 -4.37 3.71
CA GLU A 344 -19.76 -4.23 3.57
C GLU A 344 -20.17 -2.78 3.24
N ALA A 345 -19.50 -1.76 3.80
CA ALA A 345 -19.71 -0.36 3.40
C ALA A 345 -19.38 -0.12 1.91
N LEU A 346 -18.25 -0.65 1.42
CA LEU A 346 -17.89 -0.61 0.00
C LEU A 346 -18.95 -1.30 -0.88
N LEU A 347 -19.45 -2.47 -0.46
CA LEU A 347 -20.44 -3.26 -1.21
C LEU A 347 -21.87 -2.70 -1.14
N ARG A 348 -22.20 -1.88 -0.13
CA ARG A 348 -23.44 -1.09 -0.07
C ARG A 348 -23.35 0.16 -0.94
N MET A 349 -22.20 0.84 -0.95
CA MET A 349 -21.98 2.02 -1.79
C MET A 349 -21.92 1.65 -3.28
N TRP A 350 -21.22 0.56 -3.61
CA TRP A 350 -20.93 0.11 -4.97
C TRP A 350 -21.32 -1.36 -5.20
N PRO A 351 -22.64 -1.65 -5.38
CA PRO A 351 -23.11 -3.03 -5.46
C PRO A 351 -22.60 -3.77 -6.71
N VAL A 352 -22.07 -4.97 -6.50
CA VAL A 352 -21.68 -5.92 -7.56
C VAL A 352 -22.15 -7.33 -7.21
N ARG A 353 -22.16 -8.23 -8.21
CA ARG A 353 -22.48 -9.67 -7.99
C ARG A 353 -21.32 -10.44 -7.34
N ARG A 354 -20.09 -10.08 -7.71
CA ARG A 354 -18.85 -10.74 -7.26
C ARG A 354 -17.70 -9.73 -7.24
N LEU A 355 -16.72 -9.99 -6.38
CA LEU A 355 -15.42 -9.31 -6.37
C LEU A 355 -14.30 -10.33 -6.56
N ARG A 356 -13.14 -9.86 -6.98
CA ARG A 356 -11.93 -10.67 -7.13
C ARG A 356 -10.94 -10.37 -6.02
N VAL A 357 -10.22 -11.39 -5.57
CA VAL A 357 -9.19 -11.26 -4.54
C VAL A 357 -7.82 -11.22 -5.19
N ALA A 358 -6.99 -10.28 -4.76
CA ALA A 358 -5.56 -10.27 -4.98
C ALA A 358 -4.86 -10.58 -3.64
N ASP A 359 -3.93 -11.54 -3.63
CA ASP A 359 -2.89 -11.59 -2.59
C ASP A 359 -1.65 -10.81 -3.07
N ARG A 360 -1.87 -9.74 -3.84
CA ARG A 360 -0.83 -8.90 -4.45
C ARG A 360 -1.16 -7.45 -4.16
N GLY A 361 -0.17 -6.63 -3.89
CA GLY A 361 -0.36 -5.21 -3.61
C GLY A 361 0.96 -4.46 -3.74
N LEU A 362 1.23 -3.56 -2.79
CA LEU A 362 2.39 -2.68 -2.79
C LEU A 362 3.71 -3.40 -3.13
N ARG A 363 3.97 -4.57 -2.51
CA ARG A 363 5.22 -5.33 -2.71
C ARG A 363 5.40 -5.84 -4.13
N GLU A 364 4.35 -6.42 -4.71
CA GLU A 364 4.34 -6.90 -6.10
C GLU A 364 4.33 -5.74 -7.12
N GLY A 365 3.87 -4.55 -6.72
CA GLY A 365 4.08 -3.30 -7.44
C GLY A 365 5.54 -2.88 -7.42
N MET A 366 6.14 -2.75 -6.24
CA MET A 366 7.55 -2.37 -6.05
C MET A 366 8.52 -3.31 -6.79
N LEU A 367 8.37 -4.63 -6.66
CA LEU A 367 9.20 -5.59 -7.40
C LEU A 367 9.08 -5.43 -8.91
N ALA A 368 7.86 -5.21 -9.42
CA ALA A 368 7.64 -5.04 -10.84
C ALA A 368 8.24 -3.73 -11.38
N THR A 369 8.14 -2.64 -10.63
CA THR A 369 8.78 -1.35 -10.98
C THR A 369 10.30 -1.49 -11.03
N LEU A 370 10.94 -2.05 -9.99
CA LEU A 370 12.40 -2.23 -9.96
C LEU A 370 12.90 -3.12 -11.12
N MET A 371 12.18 -4.19 -11.44
CA MET A 371 12.50 -5.07 -12.57
C MET A 371 12.26 -4.40 -13.92
N ALA A 372 11.26 -3.51 -14.04
CA ALA A 372 11.01 -2.73 -15.25
C ALA A 372 12.17 -1.77 -15.56
N GLU A 373 12.61 -1.01 -14.56
CA GLU A 373 13.71 -0.06 -14.65
C GLU A 373 15.03 -0.71 -15.09
N ASP A 374 15.29 -1.94 -14.64
CA ASP A 374 16.47 -2.72 -15.01
C ASP A 374 16.32 -3.45 -16.37
N GLY A 375 15.22 -3.23 -17.10
CA GLY A 375 15.00 -3.76 -18.44
C GLY A 375 14.56 -5.23 -18.47
N HIS A 376 14.12 -5.82 -17.35
CA HIS A 376 13.55 -7.17 -17.30
C HIS A 376 12.12 -7.21 -17.83
N LEU A 377 11.96 -6.89 -19.12
CA LEU A 377 10.70 -6.97 -19.83
C LEU A 377 10.23 -8.42 -19.94
N LEU A 378 9.00 -8.63 -19.47
CA LEU A 378 8.32 -9.92 -19.47
C LEU A 378 7.83 -10.23 -20.89
N ALA A 379 8.70 -10.84 -21.69
CA ALA A 379 8.42 -11.15 -23.09
C ALA A 379 7.23 -12.13 -23.24
N SER A 380 6.10 -11.58 -23.67
CA SER A 380 4.98 -12.35 -24.22
C SER A 380 5.44 -13.12 -25.46
N GLY A 381 5.17 -14.42 -25.51
CA GLY A 381 5.52 -15.23 -26.68
C GLY A 381 4.63 -14.91 -27.87
N GLY A 382 5.15 -14.13 -28.83
CA GLY A 382 4.76 -14.21 -30.25
C GLY A 382 5.69 -15.17 -30.98
N ASN A 383 5.18 -15.89 -31.98
CA ASN A 383 5.95 -16.90 -32.72
C ASN A 383 7.23 -16.30 -33.34
N GLY A 384 8.29 -17.10 -33.37
CA GLY A 384 9.55 -16.70 -33.97
C GLY A 384 9.43 -16.56 -35.49
N SER A 385 9.89 -15.42 -36.01
CA SER A 385 10.42 -15.30 -37.36
C SER A 385 11.75 -14.55 -37.28
N SER A 386 12.84 -15.26 -37.56
CA SER A 386 14.17 -14.68 -37.57
C SER A 386 14.36 -13.82 -38.81
N LEU A 387 14.09 -12.52 -38.72
CA LEU A 387 14.60 -11.55 -39.69
C LEU A 387 16.11 -11.38 -39.48
N ARG A 388 16.89 -12.26 -40.10
CA ARG A 388 18.31 -12.01 -40.33
C ARG A 388 18.44 -10.83 -41.30
N PRO A 389 19.37 -9.89 -41.12
CA PRO A 389 19.75 -8.98 -42.18
C PRO A 389 20.39 -9.82 -43.30
N CYS A 390 19.71 -9.95 -44.43
CA CYS A 390 20.30 -10.59 -45.60
C CYS A 390 21.35 -9.63 -46.19
N GLY A 391 22.63 -9.98 -46.05
CA GLY A 391 23.72 -9.16 -46.58
C GLY A 391 23.63 -9.07 -48.10
N GLN A 392 23.62 -7.85 -48.64
CA GLN A 392 23.82 -7.63 -50.07
C GLN A 392 25.28 -7.95 -50.41
N ARG A 393 25.50 -9.12 -51.03
CA ARG A 393 26.75 -9.41 -51.74
C ARG A 393 26.77 -8.67 -53.07
N SER A 394 27.94 -8.18 -53.43
CA SER A 394 28.18 -7.55 -54.73
C SER A 394 28.28 -8.58 -55.86
N LEU A 395 27.68 -8.21 -56.99
CA LEU A 395 27.95 -8.69 -58.35
C LEU A 395 27.99 -7.38 -59.18
N ARG A 396 29.06 -6.95 -59.86
CA ARG A 396 29.96 -7.66 -60.79
C ARG A 396 29.19 -8.41 -61.88
N ARG A 397 28.56 -7.67 -62.80
CA ARG A 397 29.15 -7.40 -64.13
C ARG A 397 28.52 -6.17 -64.76
#